data_AF-A0A9E3R954-F1
#
_entry.id   AF-A0A9E3R954-F1
#
_cell.length_a   1.000
_cell.length_b   1.000
_cell.length_c   1.000
_cell.angle_alpha   90.00
_cell.angle_beta   90.00
_cell.angle_gamma   90.00
#
_symmetry.space_group_name_H-M   'P 1'
#
loop_
_entity.id
_entity.type
_entity.pdbx_description
1 polymer ?
#
loop_
_entity_poly.entity_id
_entity_poly.type
_entity_poly.pdbx_seq_one_letter_code
_entity_poly.pdbx_strand_id
1 'polypeptide(L)'
;MDAKTIALIGVWGGLLALERRAFLQAMFSRPLVAAIGTGLLLDDVPSGVGCGLVLELFFLGGASLGGRHPDHELVAAVAASASAAAAARVSGGPSTPAMWAVGLMLALPLARIGRWVEHRLDARAMRYQGRAVAFTDSGSFRRVARQNLRA
;
A
#
# COMPACT_ATOMS: atom_id res chain seq x y z
N MET A 1 0.96 -14.74 -14.99
CA MET A 1 1.99 -13.86 -14.40
C MET A 1 3.06 -14.76 -13.82
N ASP A 2 4.32 -14.40 -14.00
CA ASP A 2 5.42 -15.25 -13.54
C ASP A 2 5.70 -15.00 -12.06
N ALA A 3 6.23 -16.00 -11.36
CA ALA A 3 6.51 -15.92 -9.92
C ALA A 3 7.44 -14.75 -9.56
N LYS A 4 8.40 -14.44 -10.45
CA LYS A 4 9.31 -13.29 -10.32
C LYS A 4 8.55 -11.97 -10.27
N THR A 5 7.57 -11.79 -11.16
CA THR A 5 6.76 -10.56 -11.24
C THR A 5 5.90 -10.40 -10.00
N ILE A 6 5.31 -11.48 -9.50
CA ILE A 6 4.53 -11.46 -8.26
C ILE A 6 5.40 -11.06 -7.07
N ALA A 7 6.60 -11.65 -6.95
CA ALA A 7 7.55 -11.30 -5.90
C ALA A 7 7.96 -9.82 -5.97
N LEU A 8 8.21 -9.32 -7.18
CA LEU A 8 8.63 -7.94 -7.41
C LEU A 8 7.53 -6.92 -7.07
N ILE A 9 6.26 -7.22 -7.40
CA ILE A 9 5.11 -6.41 -6.97
C ILE A 9 4.94 -6.46 -5.46
N GLY A 10 5.15 -7.63 -4.84
CA GLY A 10 5.14 -7.78 -3.39
C GLY A 10 6.20 -6.92 -2.69
N VAL A 11 7.43 -6.91 -3.22
CA VAL A 11 8.52 -6.06 -2.74
C VAL A 11 8.20 -4.57 -2.94
N TRP A 12 7.67 -4.19 -4.10
CA TRP A 12 7.22 -2.82 -4.38
C TRP A 12 6.16 -2.35 -3.39
N GLY A 13 5.07 -3.12 -3.24
CA GLY A 13 4.00 -2.81 -2.29
C GLY A 13 4.48 -2.79 -0.84
N GLY A 14 5.37 -3.69 -0.46
CA GLY A 14 5.98 -3.72 0.87
C GLY A 14 6.84 -2.49 1.16
N LEU A 15 7.68 -2.07 0.21
CA LEU A 15 8.50 -0.86 0.35
C LEU A 15 7.64 0.39 0.47
N LEU A 16 6.57 0.50 -0.33
CA LEU A 16 5.61 1.59 -0.23
C LEU A 16 4.82 1.57 1.09
N ALA A 17 4.51 0.39 1.62
CA ALA A 17 3.87 0.28 2.94
C ALA A 17 4.80 0.77 4.06
N LEU A 18 6.12 0.54 3.93
CA LEU A 18 7.12 1.11 4.85
C LEU A 18 7.25 2.62 4.71
N GLU A 19 7.22 3.13 3.47
CA GLU A 19 7.22 4.58 3.17
C GLU A 19 6.05 5.28 3.85
N ARG A 20 4.85 4.69 3.72
CA ARG A 20 3.63 5.16 4.36
C ARG A 20 3.73 5.28 5.88
N ARG A 21 4.46 4.38 6.55
CA ARG A 21 4.57 4.36 8.02
C ARG A 21 5.72 5.22 8.57
N ALA A 22 6.92 5.13 8.00
CA ALA A 22 8.11 5.60 8.71
C ALA A 22 9.31 6.02 7.83
N PHE A 23 9.27 5.80 6.51
CA PHE A 23 10.45 5.99 5.66
C PHE A 23 10.23 7.09 4.62
N LEU A 24 11.11 8.10 4.60
CA LEU A 24 11.16 9.24 3.65
C LEU A 24 9.93 10.16 3.57
N GLN A 25 8.70 9.68 3.83
CA GLN A 25 7.45 10.45 3.72
C GLN A 25 7.36 11.25 2.40
N ALA A 26 7.89 10.68 1.32
CA ALA A 26 7.96 11.28 0.00
C ALA A 26 6.63 11.16 -0.78
N MET A 27 5.60 10.58 -0.16
CA MET A 27 4.27 10.36 -0.72
C MET A 27 4.26 9.35 -1.90
N PHE A 28 5.21 8.42 -1.94
CA PHE A 28 5.22 7.37 -2.97
C PHE A 28 4.10 6.34 -2.79
N SER A 29 3.60 6.19 -1.56
CA SER A 29 2.45 5.33 -1.24
C SER A 29 1.11 5.88 -1.73
N ARG A 30 1.07 7.09 -2.30
CA ARG A 30 -0.15 7.66 -2.87
C ARG A 30 -0.67 6.82 -4.05
N PRO A 31 -1.99 6.67 -4.21
CA PRO A 31 -2.59 5.82 -5.22
C PRO A 31 -2.02 5.98 -6.64
N LEU A 32 -1.87 7.23 -7.10
CA LEU A 32 -1.38 7.52 -8.46
C LEU A 32 0.05 7.01 -8.67
N VAL A 33 0.95 7.32 -7.73
CA VAL A 33 2.37 6.97 -7.85
C VAL A 33 2.57 5.47 -7.67
N ALA A 34 1.89 4.86 -6.70
CA ALA A 34 1.94 3.42 -6.45
C ALA A 34 1.42 2.60 -7.65
N ALA A 35 0.30 3.03 -8.25
CA ALA A 35 -0.30 2.38 -9.40
C ALA A 35 0.55 2.56 -10.66
N ILE A 36 1.09 3.75 -10.93
CA ILE A 36 2.02 3.98 -12.05
C ILE A 36 3.26 3.09 -11.91
N GLY A 37 3.85 3.02 -10.71
CA GLY A 37 4.95 2.11 -10.43
C GLY A 37 4.58 0.66 -10.71
N THR A 38 3.39 0.22 -10.29
CA THR A 38 2.92 -1.15 -10.55
C THR A 38 2.73 -1.42 -12.05
N GLY A 39 2.16 -0.48 -12.79
CA GLY A 39 2.01 -0.57 -14.25
C GLY A 39 3.37 -0.64 -14.97
N LEU A 40 4.35 0.16 -14.55
CA LEU A 40 5.73 0.09 -15.06
C LEU A 40 6.36 -1.29 -14.83
N LEU A 41 6.18 -1.86 -13.64
CA LEU A 41 6.71 -3.19 -13.31
C LEU A 41 6.02 -4.33 -14.09
N LEU A 42 4.84 -4.06 -14.63
CA LEU A 42 4.02 -4.99 -15.40
C LEU A 42 4.04 -4.74 -16.91
N ASP A 43 4.83 -3.77 -17.37
CA ASP A 43 4.92 -3.34 -18.77
C ASP A 43 3.57 -2.86 -19.35
N ASP A 44 2.72 -2.29 -18.50
CA ASP A 44 1.43 -1.70 -18.88
C ASP A 44 1.18 -0.41 -18.09
N VAL A 45 1.89 0.66 -18.47
CA VAL A 45 1.73 2.00 -17.89
C VAL A 45 0.27 2.52 -17.94
N PRO A 46 -0.52 2.28 -19.00
CA PRO A 46 -1.91 2.74 -19.04
C PRO A 46 -2.78 2.26 -17.87
N SER A 47 -2.61 1.02 -17.39
CA SER A 47 -3.38 0.55 -16.22
C SER A 47 -2.96 1.26 -14.95
N GLY A 48 -1.65 1.52 -14.79
CA GLY A 48 -1.12 2.26 -13.66
C GLY A 48 -1.68 3.68 -13.60
N VAL A 49 -1.65 4.40 -14.73
CA VAL A 49 -2.19 5.76 -14.83
C VAL A 49 -3.70 5.77 -14.65
N GLY A 50 -4.43 4.91 -15.35
CA GLY A 50 -5.89 4.85 -15.34
C GLY A 50 -6.46 4.50 -13.97
N CYS A 51 -6.00 3.39 -13.37
CA CYS A 51 -6.43 2.98 -12.03
C CYS A 51 -5.94 3.96 -10.95
N GLY A 52 -4.70 4.43 -11.06
CA GLY A 52 -4.10 5.36 -10.11
C GLY A 52 -4.85 6.68 -10.02
N LEU A 53 -5.19 7.28 -11.17
CA LEU A 53 -5.92 8.55 -11.22
C LEU A 53 -7.31 8.43 -10.61
N VAL A 54 -8.05 7.36 -10.94
CA VAL A 54 -9.39 7.14 -10.38
C VAL A 54 -9.31 6.94 -8.87
N LEU A 55 -8.35 6.15 -8.37
CA LEU A 55 -8.22 5.89 -6.94
C LEU A 55 -7.71 7.11 -6.16
N GLU A 56 -6.84 7.92 -6.74
CA GLU A 56 -6.38 9.17 -6.14
C GLU A 56 -7.55 10.13 -5.91
N LEU A 57 -8.46 10.24 -6.89
CA LEU A 57 -9.69 11.02 -6.76
C LEU A 57 -10.67 10.38 -5.77
N PHE A 58 -10.81 9.05 -5.81
CA PHE A 58 -11.71 8.31 -4.92
C PHE A 58 -11.31 8.44 -3.43
N PHE A 59 -10.01 8.47 -3.14
CA PHE A 59 -9.47 8.56 -1.79
C PHE A 59 -9.03 9.96 -1.38
N LEU A 60 -9.34 11.01 -2.15
CA LEU A 60 -8.91 12.39 -1.89
C LEU A 60 -9.29 12.91 -0.48
N GLY A 61 -10.38 12.39 0.10
CA GLY A 61 -10.85 12.74 1.45
C GLY A 61 -10.36 11.81 2.57
N GLY A 62 -9.48 10.85 2.27
CA GLY A 62 -8.98 9.88 3.24
C GLY A 62 -7.88 10.46 4.12
N ALA A 63 -8.22 10.85 5.35
CA ALA A 63 -7.23 11.28 6.35
C ALA A 63 -7.42 10.55 7.68
N SER A 64 -6.31 10.25 8.36
CA SER A 64 -6.34 9.71 9.72
C SER A 64 -6.69 10.82 10.71
N LEU A 65 -7.83 10.69 11.39
CA LEU A 65 -8.31 11.65 12.37
C LEU A 65 -8.66 10.93 13.67
N GLY A 66 -8.03 11.32 14.78
CA GLY A 66 -8.36 10.82 16.12
C GLY A 66 -8.29 9.29 16.29
N GLY A 67 -7.34 8.63 15.61
CA GLY A 67 -7.16 7.17 15.68
C GLY A 67 -8.01 6.35 14.68
N ARG A 68 -8.92 6.99 13.93
CA ARG A 68 -9.56 6.36 12.78
C ARG A 68 -8.57 6.26 11.62
N HIS A 69 -8.34 5.06 11.13
CA HIS A 69 -7.54 4.86 9.92
C HIS A 69 -8.44 4.96 8.67
N PRO A 70 -8.07 5.77 7.67
CA PRO A 70 -8.74 5.79 6.38
C PRO A 70 -8.44 4.52 5.60
N ASP A 71 -9.14 4.34 4.50
CA ASP A 71 -9.02 3.18 3.62
C ASP A 71 -7.55 2.94 3.21
N HIS A 72 -7.12 1.68 3.13
CA HIS A 72 -5.72 1.37 2.80
C HIS A 72 -5.54 1.46 1.28
N GLU A 73 -5.51 2.69 0.79
CA GLU A 73 -5.52 3.07 -0.62
C GLU A 73 -4.37 2.45 -1.43
N LEU A 74 -3.19 2.29 -0.84
CA LEU A 74 -2.03 1.66 -1.48
C LEU A 74 -2.33 0.21 -1.91
N VAL A 75 -3.05 -0.55 -1.08
CA VAL A 75 -3.42 -1.94 -1.41
C VAL A 75 -4.38 -1.94 -2.59
N ALA A 76 -5.35 -1.02 -2.62
CA ALA A 76 -6.24 -0.89 -3.77
C ALA A 76 -5.50 -0.45 -5.04
N ALA A 77 -4.55 0.49 -4.93
CA ALA A 77 -3.79 1.00 -6.08
C ALA A 77 -2.95 -0.08 -6.75
N VAL A 78 -2.18 -0.83 -5.96
CA VAL A 78 -1.37 -1.95 -6.47
C VAL A 78 -2.27 -3.08 -7.00
N ALA A 79 -3.34 -3.44 -6.28
CA ALA A 79 -4.23 -4.52 -6.73
C ALA A 79 -5.01 -4.18 -8.00
N ALA A 80 -5.52 -2.94 -8.13
CA ALA A 80 -6.30 -2.51 -9.29
C ALA A 80 -5.44 -2.49 -10.56
N SER A 81 -4.28 -1.83 -10.49
CA SER A 81 -3.34 -1.76 -11.61
C SER A 81 -2.81 -3.13 -11.99
N ALA A 82 -2.45 -3.98 -11.01
CA ALA A 82 -1.99 -5.34 -11.29
C ALA A 82 -3.07 -6.21 -11.95
N SER A 83 -4.32 -6.10 -11.49
CA SER A 83 -5.44 -6.85 -12.07
C SER A 83 -5.77 -6.39 -13.49
N ALA A 84 -5.75 -5.08 -13.74
CA ALA A 84 -5.98 -4.50 -15.05
C ALA A 84 -4.86 -4.86 -16.05
N ALA A 85 -3.60 -4.76 -15.64
CA ALA A 85 -2.46 -5.20 -16.46
C ALA A 85 -2.49 -6.71 -16.73
N ALA A 86 -2.88 -7.53 -15.75
CA ALA A 86 -3.04 -8.96 -15.94
C ALA A 86 -4.12 -9.28 -16.98
N ALA A 87 -5.25 -8.57 -16.97
CA ALA A 87 -6.30 -8.71 -17.98
C ALA A 87 -5.80 -8.30 -19.38
N ALA A 88 -5.08 -7.19 -19.47
CA ALA A 88 -4.50 -6.70 -20.72
C ALA A 88 -3.54 -7.72 -21.36
N ARG A 89 -2.67 -8.33 -20.55
CA ARG A 89 -1.75 -9.40 -21.00
C ARG A 89 -2.47 -10.60 -21.58
N VAL A 90 -3.63 -10.98 -21.03
CA VAL A 90 -4.45 -12.09 -21.56
C VAL A 90 -5.08 -11.71 -22.90
N SER A 91 -5.50 -10.45 -23.06
CA SER A 91 -6.09 -9.96 -24.30
C SER A 91 -5.07 -9.63 -25.40
N GLY A 92 -3.77 -9.61 -25.10
CA GLY A 92 -2.71 -9.36 -26.08
C GLY A 92 -2.60 -7.91 -26.54
N GLY A 93 -3.15 -6.95 -25.78
CA GLY A 93 -3.15 -5.53 -26.10
C GLY A 93 -2.97 -4.64 -24.86
N PRO A 94 -2.92 -3.30 -25.03
CA PRO A 94 -2.84 -2.38 -23.90
C PRO A 94 -4.10 -2.44 -23.04
N SER A 95 -3.99 -2.10 -21.76
CA SER A 95 -5.16 -2.09 -20.90
C SER A 95 -6.21 -1.06 -21.35
N THR A 96 -7.47 -1.50 -21.31
CA THR A 96 -8.62 -0.69 -21.70
C THR A 96 -9.33 -0.15 -20.46
N PRO A 97 -10.12 0.94 -20.58
CA PRO A 97 -10.92 1.46 -19.46
C PRO A 97 -11.87 0.42 -18.83
N ALA A 98 -12.37 -0.54 -19.61
CA ALA A 98 -13.19 -1.64 -19.09
C ALA A 98 -12.38 -2.57 -18.15
N MET A 99 -11.13 -2.88 -18.51
CA MET A 99 -10.24 -3.67 -17.66
C MET A 99 -9.87 -2.90 -16.38
N TRP A 100 -9.68 -1.59 -16.47
CA TRP A 100 -9.44 -0.74 -15.31
C TRP A 100 -10.64 -0.77 -14.35
N ALA A 101 -11.86 -0.66 -14.87
CA ALA A 101 -13.08 -0.71 -14.07
C ALA A 101 -13.21 -2.04 -13.32
N VAL A 102 -12.93 -3.17 -13.98
CA VAL A 102 -12.91 -4.49 -13.34
C VAL A 102 -11.83 -4.56 -12.25
N GLY A 103 -10.61 -4.10 -12.55
CA GLY A 103 -9.52 -4.06 -11.57
C GLY A 103 -9.86 -3.22 -10.34
N LEU A 104 -10.46 -2.04 -10.54
CA LEU A 104 -10.93 -1.17 -9.46
C LEU A 104 -12.03 -1.84 -8.62
N MET A 105 -12.99 -2.50 -9.26
CA MET A 105 -14.08 -3.19 -8.57
C MET A 105 -13.56 -4.31 -7.66
N LEU A 106 -12.53 -5.04 -8.10
CA LEU A 106 -11.87 -6.07 -7.29
C LEU A 106 -11.00 -5.47 -6.17
N ALA A 107 -10.40 -4.31 -6.40
CA ALA A 107 -9.45 -3.68 -5.50
C ALA A 107 -10.08 -2.89 -4.34
N LEU A 108 -11.26 -2.30 -4.53
CA LEU A 108 -11.92 -1.50 -3.48
C LEU A 108 -12.23 -2.31 -2.20
N PRO A 109 -12.73 -3.56 -2.26
CA PRO A 109 -12.86 -4.40 -1.07
C PRO A 109 -11.51 -4.68 -0.40
N LEU A 110 -10.43 -4.84 -1.17
CA LEU A 110 -9.08 -5.08 -0.65
C LEU A 110 -8.54 -3.89 0.17
N ALA A 111 -8.91 -2.66 -0.14
CA ALA A 111 -8.57 -1.50 0.71
C ALA A 111 -9.22 -1.58 2.12
N ARG A 112 -10.38 -2.23 2.26
CA ARG A 112 -11.02 -2.51 3.57
C ARG A 112 -10.29 -3.59 4.34
N ILE A 113 -9.89 -4.63 3.66
CA ILE A 113 -9.08 -5.70 4.24
C ILE A 113 -7.73 -5.13 4.68
N GLY A 114 -7.09 -4.30 3.86
CA GLY A 114 -5.83 -3.64 4.18
C GLY A 114 -5.92 -2.79 5.44
N ARG A 115 -7.00 -1.98 5.60
CA ARG A 115 -7.24 -1.26 6.87
C ARG A 115 -7.36 -2.17 8.07
N TRP A 116 -8.11 -3.25 7.91
CA TRP A 116 -8.33 -4.19 9.00
C TRP A 116 -7.01 -4.83 9.44
N VAL A 117 -6.14 -5.18 8.48
CA VAL A 117 -4.78 -5.65 8.76
C VAL A 117 -3.97 -4.57 9.48
N GLU A 118 -3.99 -3.34 8.98
CA GLU A 118 -3.30 -2.19 9.58
C GLU A 118 -3.68 -2.01 11.06
N HIS A 119 -4.97 -2.01 11.35
CA HIS A 119 -5.48 -1.92 12.72
C HIS A 119 -5.02 -3.08 13.62
N ARG A 120 -4.94 -4.29 13.07
CA ARG A 120 -4.43 -5.45 13.82
C ARG A 120 -2.94 -5.34 14.10
N LEU A 121 -2.17 -4.81 13.14
CA LEU A 121 -0.75 -4.53 13.33
C LEU A 121 -0.53 -3.48 14.41
N ASP A 122 -1.29 -2.38 14.38
CA ASP A 122 -1.19 -1.33 15.39
C ASP A 122 -1.59 -1.81 16.79
N ALA A 123 -2.68 -2.57 16.90
CA ALA A 123 -3.08 -3.17 18.16
C ALA A 123 -2.00 -4.11 18.74
N ARG A 124 -1.23 -4.78 17.87
CA ARG A 124 -0.09 -5.60 18.28
C ARG A 124 1.12 -4.75 18.66
N ALA A 125 1.41 -3.69 17.92
CA ALA A 125 2.48 -2.74 18.20
C ALA A 125 2.31 -2.06 19.57
N MET A 126 1.06 -1.74 19.96
CA MET A 126 0.73 -1.17 21.28
C MET A 126 1.22 -2.05 22.45
N ARG A 127 1.30 -3.38 22.28
CA ARG A 127 1.82 -4.29 23.33
C ARG A 127 3.30 -4.06 23.63
N TYR A 128 4.05 -3.48 22.69
CA TYR A 128 5.46 -3.18 22.85
C TYR A 128 5.74 -1.80 23.45
N GLN A 129 4.74 -0.91 23.51
CA GLN A 129 4.90 0.45 24.03
C GLN A 129 5.25 0.46 25.53
N GLY A 130 4.65 -0.41 26.34
CA GLY A 130 4.99 -0.49 27.77
C GLY A 130 6.47 -0.79 28.05
N ARG A 131 7.13 -1.57 27.17
CA ARG A 131 8.57 -1.83 27.25
C ARG A 131 9.40 -0.63 26.82
N ALA A 132 8.92 0.14 25.85
CA ALA A 132 9.59 1.36 25.41
C ALA A 132 9.60 2.42 26.53
N VAL A 133 8.49 2.60 27.25
CA VAL A 133 8.40 3.51 28.42
C VAL A 133 9.41 3.12 29.50
N ALA A 134 9.47 1.84 29.88
CA ALA A 134 10.44 1.37 30.87
C ALA A 134 11.91 1.59 30.45
N PHE A 135 12.22 1.49 29.15
CA PHE A 135 13.58 1.80 28.65
C PHE A 135 13.89 3.30 28.67
N THR A 136 12.90 4.16 28.48
CA THR A 136 13.03 5.61 28.63
C THR A 136 13.35 5.99 30.08
N ASP A 137 12.64 5.40 31.05
CA ASP A 137 12.87 5.66 32.48
C ASP A 137 14.27 5.25 32.94
N SER A 138 14.84 4.21 32.31
CA SER A 138 16.22 3.77 32.54
C SER A 138 17.31 4.60 31.83
N GLY A 139 16.93 5.65 31.07
CA GLY A 139 17.85 6.50 30.31
C GLY A 139 18.54 5.82 29.13
N SER A 140 18.07 4.64 28.68
CA SER A 140 18.77 3.82 27.69
C SER A 140 18.28 4.05 26.25
N PHE A 141 18.61 5.20 25.66
CA PHE A 141 18.18 5.61 24.31
C PHE A 141 18.46 4.57 23.20
N ARG A 142 19.59 3.85 23.26
CA ARG A 142 19.90 2.77 22.30
C ARG A 142 18.89 1.61 22.35
N ARG A 143 18.35 1.29 23.53
CA ARG A 143 17.37 0.20 23.69
C ARG A 143 15.99 0.63 23.19
N VAL A 144 15.62 1.89 23.42
CA VAL A 144 14.41 2.49 22.84
C VAL A 144 14.44 2.44 21.31
N ALA A 145 15.56 2.86 20.69
CA ALA A 145 15.71 2.82 19.24
C ALA A 145 15.59 1.40 18.65
N ARG A 146 16.23 0.40 19.28
CA ARG A 146 16.10 -1.01 18.88
C ARG A 146 14.70 -1.57 19.09
N GLN A 147 13.98 -1.09 20.10
CA GLN A 147 12.61 -1.54 20.36
C GLN A 147 11.64 -1.02 19.31
N ASN A 148 11.86 0.18 18.76
CA ASN A 148 11.06 0.74 17.67
C ASN A 148 11.12 -0.16 16.41
N LEU A 149 12.30 -0.72 16.09
CA LEU A 149 12.47 -1.66 14.97
C LEU A 149 11.78 -3.03 15.18
N ARG A 150 11.30 -3.31 16.39
CA ARG A 150 10.63 -4.58 16.75
C ARG A 150 9.11 -4.43 16.89
N ALA A 151 8.61 -3.20 16.91
CA ALA A 151 7.20 -2.88 17.02
C ALA A 151 6.50 -3.00 15.67
#